data_AF-A0A932G8E6-F1
#
_entry.id   AF-A0A932G8E6-F1
#
_cell.length_a   1.000
_cell.length_b   1.000
_cell.length_c   1.000
_cell.angle_alpha   90.00
_cell.angle_beta   90.00
_cell.angle_gamma   90.00
#
_symmetry.space_group_name_H-M   'P 1'
#
loop_
_entity.id
_entity.type
_entity.pdbx_description
1 polymer ?
#
loop_
_entity_poly.entity_id
_entity_poly.type
_entity_poly.pdbx_seq_one_letter_code
_entity_poly.pdbx_strand_id
1 'polypeptide(L)'
;MTSPNDHPPLSQRSVLLRFVRWLFRWSTVRRVLLTLACLATLIALFNAEENWRGKRAWEKFRREWEAKGEQFDLAAFIPKPVPDEQNFAKTPFFAPLLDYEFKGKQRETVWKDTNAVERTRAVNVYGPASETKAPTFGGLERGDLTDLRQWQEFYRGNTNFPSPPQPGDPARDVLFALRKFDPVLNELHEANRRPHTVFPVHYDENYAALLPYLGCLKSLSTVLRLRATASLAAGQNEDALRDIKLGFRIAESVKTEPLLISQLVRIAVLHVGMNSIWESLAAPRWSEPQLRELQQLLAGTELLADYERAMRGERAFGNDLMDKLRRRTYFTRDRLTQDIGLQSISQLVSLAPTGWLYQNQLCINRLHQERTLPLIDAAQHRAYPEKCAGLDDLPELRKTTPYNVFARMLFPAVTKAAAKTARSQATIDLATVACALERFRLANGQYPEQLAALVPRFIEKLPLDLINGEPLKYRRTEDGRFLLYSVGWNQTDDGGTIALTRSKRPSQQDEQGDWVWRYPAKE
;
A
#
# COMPACT_ATOMS: atom_id res chain seq x y z
N MET A 1 -18.77 45.33 -63.30
CA MET A 1 -19.96 45.86 -62.60
C MET A 1 -20.54 44.74 -61.76
N THR A 2 -20.22 44.71 -60.48
CA THR A 2 -20.67 43.70 -59.51
C THR A 2 -21.22 44.45 -58.30
N SER A 3 -22.54 44.34 -58.09
CA SER A 3 -23.30 44.98 -57.01
C SER A 3 -24.62 44.20 -56.83
N PRO A 4 -25.33 44.31 -55.70
CA PRO A 4 -25.03 43.54 -54.48
C PRO A 4 -26.29 42.92 -53.83
N ASN A 5 -26.07 42.13 -52.78
CA ASN A 5 -26.99 41.81 -51.68
C ASN A 5 -28.17 40.85 -51.95
N ASP A 6 -27.89 39.56 -51.73
CA ASP A 6 -28.90 38.59 -51.28
C ASP A 6 -29.40 38.97 -49.87
N HIS A 7 -30.58 39.58 -49.79
CA HIS A 7 -31.36 39.68 -48.57
C HIS A 7 -32.44 38.57 -48.55
N PRO A 8 -32.65 37.85 -47.43
CA PRO A 8 -33.67 36.80 -47.36
C PRO A 8 -35.10 37.39 -47.39
N PRO A 9 -36.12 36.61 -47.84
CA PRO A 9 -37.44 37.11 -48.21
C PRO A 9 -38.30 37.63 -47.03
N LEU A 10 -39.17 38.62 -47.33
CA LEU A 10 -40.03 39.36 -46.39
C LEU A 10 -40.96 38.50 -45.51
N SER A 11 -41.30 37.28 -45.91
CA SER A 11 -42.17 36.37 -45.15
C SER A 11 -41.52 35.84 -43.88
N GLN A 12 -40.20 35.57 -43.90
CA GLN A 12 -39.43 35.14 -42.72
C GLN A 12 -39.28 36.26 -41.68
N ARG A 13 -39.20 37.53 -42.12
CA ARG A 13 -39.17 38.70 -41.21
C ARG A 13 -40.46 38.84 -40.40
N SER A 14 -41.62 38.49 -40.96
CA SER A 14 -42.92 38.66 -40.31
C SER A 14 -43.19 37.68 -39.15
N VAL A 15 -42.75 36.43 -39.28
CA VAL A 15 -42.90 35.40 -38.24
C VAL A 15 -41.94 35.68 -37.09
N LEU A 16 -40.70 36.07 -37.40
CA LEU A 16 -39.71 36.48 -36.41
C LEU A 16 -40.16 37.71 -35.61
N LEU A 17 -40.70 38.74 -36.28
CA LEU A 17 -41.21 39.95 -35.62
C LEU A 17 -42.46 39.67 -34.76
N ARG A 18 -43.35 38.77 -35.19
CA ARG A 18 -44.52 38.34 -34.39
C ARG A 18 -44.10 37.51 -33.18
N PHE A 19 -43.12 36.63 -33.34
CA PHE A 19 -42.52 35.84 -32.27
C PHE A 19 -41.83 36.75 -31.25
N VAL A 20 -41.04 37.73 -31.70
CA VAL A 20 -40.39 38.74 -30.84
C VAL A 20 -41.44 39.59 -30.11
N ARG A 21 -42.48 40.10 -30.79
CA ARG A 21 -43.56 40.86 -30.12
C ARG A 21 -44.37 40.04 -29.12
N TRP A 22 -44.53 38.73 -29.34
CA TRP A 22 -45.16 37.81 -28.40
C TRP A 22 -44.25 37.49 -27.20
N LEU A 23 -42.94 37.33 -27.43
CA LEU A 23 -41.91 37.11 -26.40
C LEU A 23 -41.80 38.32 -25.44
N PHE A 24 -41.90 39.53 -25.98
CA PHE A 24 -41.83 40.80 -25.23
C PHE A 24 -43.20 41.33 -24.77
N ARG A 25 -44.30 40.59 -24.97
CA ARG A 25 -45.59 40.95 -24.35
C ARG A 25 -45.47 40.78 -22.84
N TRP A 26 -45.84 41.81 -22.08
CA TRP A 26 -45.75 41.83 -20.61
C TRP A 26 -46.43 40.61 -19.95
N SER A 27 -47.53 40.12 -20.51
CA SER A 27 -48.21 38.90 -20.04
C SER A 27 -47.35 37.63 -20.19
N THR A 28 -46.58 37.52 -21.28
CA THR A 28 -45.67 36.41 -21.56
C THR A 28 -44.44 36.50 -20.66
N VAL A 29 -43.83 37.69 -20.57
CA VAL A 29 -42.70 37.97 -19.67
C VAL A 29 -43.07 37.67 -18.22
N ARG A 30 -44.24 38.12 -17.73
CA ARG A 30 -44.73 37.83 -16.38
C ARG A 30 -44.92 36.34 -16.12
N ARG A 31 -45.48 35.59 -17.07
CA ARG A 31 -45.64 34.12 -16.95
C ARG A 31 -44.28 33.42 -16.92
N VAL A 32 -43.35 33.81 -17.79
CA VAL A 32 -41.98 33.28 -17.79
C VAL A 32 -41.28 33.56 -16.47
N LEU A 33 -41.35 34.79 -15.95
CA LEU A 33 -40.77 35.15 -14.65
C LEU A 33 -41.39 34.37 -13.49
N LEU A 34 -42.72 34.18 -13.48
CA LEU A 34 -43.39 33.34 -12.47
C LEU A 34 -42.95 31.88 -12.55
N THR A 35 -42.88 31.31 -13.74
CA THR A 35 -42.39 29.93 -13.93
C THR A 35 -40.94 29.79 -13.48
N LEU A 36 -40.07 30.76 -13.80
CA LEU A 36 -38.67 30.77 -13.35
C LEU A 36 -38.57 30.91 -11.81
N ALA A 37 -39.41 31.74 -11.19
CA ALA A 37 -39.46 31.90 -9.73
C ALA A 37 -39.95 30.62 -9.04
N CYS A 38 -40.99 29.96 -9.57
CA CYS A 38 -41.47 28.67 -9.06
C CYS A 38 -40.38 27.58 -9.21
N LEU A 39 -39.72 27.52 -10.37
CA LEU A 39 -38.62 26.57 -10.61
C LEU A 39 -37.46 26.83 -9.65
N ALA A 40 -37.04 28.08 -9.47
CA ALA A 40 -35.99 28.46 -8.53
C ALA A 40 -36.36 28.07 -7.08
N THR A 41 -37.63 28.25 -6.69
CA THR A 41 -38.12 27.86 -5.36
C THR A 41 -38.11 26.35 -5.17
N LEU A 42 -38.56 25.57 -6.16
CA LEU A 42 -38.51 24.11 -6.12
C LEU A 42 -37.07 23.60 -6.03
N ILE A 43 -36.14 24.20 -6.79
CA ILE A 43 -34.71 23.88 -6.72
C ILE A 43 -34.16 24.19 -5.33
N ALA A 44 -34.52 25.34 -4.73
CA ALA A 44 -34.09 25.71 -3.39
C ALA A 44 -34.61 24.74 -2.32
N LEU A 45 -35.91 24.37 -2.38
CA LEU A 45 -36.51 23.40 -1.47
C LEU A 45 -35.87 22.01 -1.62
N PHE A 46 -35.65 21.56 -2.85
CA PHE A 46 -34.95 20.31 -3.13
C PHE A 46 -33.54 20.29 -2.52
N ASN A 47 -32.77 21.37 -2.71
CA ASN A 47 -31.44 21.50 -2.10
C ASN A 47 -31.50 21.52 -0.57
N ALA A 48 -32.46 22.23 0.02
CA ALA A 48 -32.62 22.30 1.47
C ALA A 48 -32.93 20.92 2.07
N GLU A 49 -33.87 20.19 1.48
CA GLU A 49 -34.25 18.84 1.91
C GLU A 49 -33.08 17.86 1.74
N GLU A 50 -32.43 17.83 0.57
CA GLU A 50 -31.30 16.93 0.32
C GLU A 50 -30.13 17.22 1.26
N ASN A 51 -29.82 18.49 1.51
CA ASN A 51 -28.77 18.91 2.46
C ASN A 51 -29.11 18.46 3.89
N TRP A 52 -30.35 18.66 4.34
CA TRP A 52 -30.80 18.27 5.67
C TRP A 52 -30.77 16.75 5.84
N ARG A 53 -31.34 16.01 4.88
CA ARG A 53 -31.39 14.54 4.86
C ARG A 53 -29.99 13.93 4.90
N GLY A 54 -29.09 14.40 4.04
CA GLY A 54 -27.70 13.94 3.99
C GLY A 54 -26.95 14.23 5.28
N LYS A 55 -26.99 15.49 5.75
CA LYS A 55 -26.29 15.91 6.97
C LYS A 55 -26.78 15.16 8.21
N ARG A 56 -28.10 15.03 8.38
CA ARG A 56 -28.69 14.32 9.52
C ARG A 56 -28.30 12.84 9.52
N ALA A 57 -28.31 12.18 8.37
CA ALA A 57 -27.93 10.78 8.26
C ALA A 57 -26.44 10.56 8.61
N TRP A 58 -25.56 11.42 8.08
CA TRP A 58 -24.13 11.39 8.42
C TRP A 58 -23.88 11.65 9.91
N GLU A 59 -24.44 12.72 10.47
CA GLU A 59 -24.23 13.06 11.88
C GLU A 59 -24.76 11.99 12.83
N LYS A 60 -25.89 11.36 12.49
CA LYS A 60 -26.41 10.23 13.27
C LYS A 60 -25.41 9.08 13.30
N PHE A 61 -24.90 8.68 12.13
CA PHE A 61 -23.89 7.62 12.02
C PHE A 61 -22.62 7.98 12.79
N ARG A 62 -22.11 9.21 12.59
CA ARG A 62 -20.88 9.68 13.23
C ARG A 62 -20.98 9.63 14.75
N ARG A 63 -22.05 10.21 15.33
CA ARG A 63 -22.26 10.23 16.80
C ARG A 63 -22.39 8.83 17.38
N GLU A 64 -23.08 7.92 16.68
CA GLU A 64 -23.24 6.54 17.12
C GLU A 64 -21.89 5.83 17.23
N TRP A 65 -21.00 6.01 16.26
CA TRP A 65 -19.70 5.35 16.23
C TRP A 65 -18.62 6.08 17.05
N GLU A 66 -18.68 7.40 17.15
CA GLU A 66 -17.86 8.18 18.10
C GLU A 66 -18.13 7.73 19.54
N ALA A 67 -19.39 7.45 19.90
CA ALA A 67 -19.75 6.89 21.20
C ALA A 67 -19.17 5.47 21.44
N LYS A 68 -18.81 4.74 20.38
CA LYS A 68 -18.12 3.44 20.42
C LYS A 68 -16.59 3.58 20.34
N GLY A 69 -16.06 4.80 20.35
CA GLY A 69 -14.61 5.09 20.34
C GLY A 69 -14.00 5.29 18.95
N GLU A 70 -14.78 5.27 17.87
CA GLU A 70 -14.26 5.50 16.52
C GLU A 70 -13.89 6.98 16.30
N GLN A 71 -12.82 7.20 15.53
CA GLN A 71 -12.36 8.52 15.11
C GLN A 71 -12.57 8.68 13.59
N PHE A 72 -13.05 9.86 13.20
CA PHE A 72 -13.38 10.19 11.80
C PHE A 72 -12.57 11.37 11.24
N ASP A 73 -11.94 12.14 12.12
CA ASP A 73 -11.06 13.26 11.74
C ASP A 73 -9.69 12.73 11.32
N LEU A 74 -9.20 13.20 10.17
CA LEU A 74 -7.88 12.86 9.65
C LEU A 74 -6.76 13.23 10.64
N ALA A 75 -6.91 14.32 11.39
CA ALA A 75 -5.90 14.75 12.36
C ALA A 75 -5.61 13.71 13.46
N ALA A 76 -6.57 12.81 13.76
CA ALA A 76 -6.37 11.74 14.74
C ALA A 76 -5.42 10.64 14.24
N PHE A 77 -5.18 10.56 12.93
CA PHE A 77 -4.37 9.51 12.29
C PHE A 77 -3.02 10.00 11.77
N ILE A 78 -2.83 11.33 11.67
CA ILE A 78 -1.57 11.93 11.24
C ILE A 78 -0.51 11.73 12.33
N PRO A 79 0.68 11.16 12.00
CA PRO A 79 1.78 11.05 12.95
C PRO A 79 2.21 12.42 13.48
N LYS A 80 2.43 12.52 14.79
CA LYS A 80 2.90 13.76 15.41
C LYS A 80 4.34 14.07 14.95
N PRO A 81 4.69 15.35 14.71
CA PRO A 81 6.06 15.72 14.42
C PRO A 81 7.02 15.31 15.54
N VAL A 82 8.25 14.98 15.16
CA VAL A 82 9.35 14.61 16.06
C VAL A 82 10.59 15.46 15.73
N PRO A 83 11.52 15.69 16.68
CA PRO A 83 12.75 16.43 16.41
C PRO A 83 13.56 15.82 15.25
N ASP A 84 14.11 16.67 14.38
CA ASP A 84 14.79 16.23 13.15
C ASP A 84 16.01 15.34 13.44
N GLU A 85 16.73 15.59 14.55
CA GLU A 85 17.89 14.79 14.98
C GLU A 85 17.49 13.38 15.43
N GLN A 86 16.25 13.19 15.86
CA GLN A 86 15.68 11.92 16.32
C GLN A 86 14.85 11.22 15.24
N ASN A 87 14.71 11.82 14.06
CA ASN A 87 13.86 11.34 12.99
C ASN A 87 14.69 10.67 11.87
N PHE A 88 14.48 9.39 11.64
CA PHE A 88 15.09 8.64 10.55
C PHE A 88 14.69 9.17 9.16
N ALA A 89 13.48 9.71 8.98
CA ALA A 89 13.07 10.28 7.69
C ALA A 89 13.76 11.62 7.37
N LYS A 90 14.49 12.19 8.33
CA LYS A 90 15.23 13.45 8.20
C LYS A 90 16.71 13.23 7.91
N THR A 91 17.07 12.12 7.26
CA THR A 91 18.42 11.96 6.73
C THR A 91 18.61 12.80 5.46
N PRO A 92 19.87 13.15 5.07
CA PRO A 92 20.15 13.81 3.80
C PRO A 92 19.56 13.10 2.57
N PHE A 93 19.44 11.77 2.62
CA PHE A 93 18.85 10.97 1.56
C PHE A 93 17.33 11.12 1.45
N PHE A 94 16.59 11.12 2.58
CA PHE A 94 15.12 11.16 2.57
C PHE A 94 14.51 12.55 2.65
N ALA A 95 15.07 13.46 3.45
CA ALA A 95 14.48 14.76 3.74
C ALA A 95 14.14 15.58 2.47
N PRO A 96 15.01 15.63 1.44
CA PRO A 96 14.74 16.43 0.24
C PRO A 96 13.55 15.93 -0.61
N LEU A 97 13.09 14.69 -0.41
CA LEU A 97 12.02 14.11 -1.22
C LEU A 97 10.65 14.73 -0.95
N LEU A 98 10.46 15.28 0.25
CA LEU A 98 9.23 15.91 0.70
C LEU A 98 9.38 17.44 0.85
N ASP A 99 10.52 18.00 0.42
CA ASP A 99 10.74 19.45 0.32
C ASP A 99 10.41 19.92 -1.11
N TYR A 100 9.11 19.96 -1.41
CA TYR A 100 8.56 20.41 -2.69
C TYR A 100 7.44 21.43 -2.50
N GLU A 101 7.18 22.21 -3.55
CA GLU A 101 6.01 23.07 -3.64
C GLU A 101 5.36 22.92 -5.01
N PHE A 102 4.06 23.19 -5.09
CA PHE A 102 3.35 23.23 -6.36
C PHE A 102 3.33 24.65 -6.92
N LYS A 103 3.80 24.82 -8.17
CA LYS A 103 3.80 26.12 -8.88
C LYS A 103 2.84 26.16 -10.06
N GLY A 104 2.37 27.38 -10.34
CA GLY A 104 1.54 27.66 -11.51
C GLY A 104 0.12 27.10 -11.43
N LYS A 105 -0.68 27.37 -12.47
CA LYS A 105 -2.08 26.90 -12.54
C LYS A 105 -2.19 25.38 -12.73
N GLN A 106 -1.15 24.76 -13.28
CA GLN A 106 -1.08 23.32 -13.56
C GLN A 106 -0.45 22.51 -12.40
N ARG A 107 -0.13 23.15 -11.25
CA ARG A 107 0.56 22.52 -10.11
C ARG A 107 1.78 21.69 -10.56
N GLU A 108 2.70 22.34 -11.26
CA GLU A 108 3.99 21.73 -11.52
C GLU A 108 4.69 21.50 -10.19
N THR A 109 5.16 20.26 -9.95
CA THR A 109 5.92 19.95 -8.75
C THR A 109 7.33 20.49 -8.89
N VAL A 110 7.74 21.34 -7.95
CA VAL A 110 9.08 21.90 -7.90
C VAL A 110 9.72 21.48 -6.59
N TRP A 111 10.67 20.54 -6.67
CA TRP A 111 11.51 20.18 -5.53
C TRP A 111 12.56 21.27 -5.30
N LYS A 112 12.82 21.59 -4.03
CA LYS A 112 13.88 22.51 -3.65
C LYS A 112 15.25 21.97 -4.04
N ASP A 113 15.47 20.67 -3.86
CA ASP A 113 16.58 19.93 -4.46
C ASP A 113 16.09 19.21 -5.70
N THR A 114 16.41 19.76 -6.87
CA THR A 114 15.96 19.27 -8.17
C THR A 114 16.48 17.87 -8.51
N ASN A 115 17.52 17.39 -7.83
CA ASN A 115 18.10 16.07 -8.06
C ASN A 115 17.66 15.03 -7.03
N ALA A 116 16.91 15.40 -5.99
CA ALA A 116 16.54 14.50 -4.89
C ALA A 116 15.85 13.23 -5.38
N VAL A 117 14.83 13.38 -6.23
CA VAL A 117 14.06 12.26 -6.78
C VAL A 117 14.95 11.37 -7.66
N GLU A 118 15.76 11.95 -8.54
CA GLU A 118 16.66 11.19 -9.41
C GLU A 118 17.73 10.41 -8.63
N ARG A 119 18.28 10.97 -7.55
CA ARG A 119 19.21 10.24 -6.66
C ARG A 119 18.56 8.98 -6.09
N THR A 120 17.28 9.04 -5.71
CA THR A 120 16.57 7.86 -5.21
C THR A 120 16.23 6.85 -6.31
N ARG A 121 15.90 7.31 -7.51
CA ARG A 121 15.68 6.45 -8.69
C ARG A 121 16.95 5.71 -9.11
N ALA A 122 18.12 6.32 -8.89
CA ALA A 122 19.41 5.70 -9.13
C ALA A 122 19.74 4.55 -8.16
N VAL A 123 19.05 4.44 -7.02
CA VAL A 123 19.09 3.26 -6.16
C VAL A 123 18.25 2.18 -6.83
N ASN A 124 18.90 1.35 -7.62
CA ASN A 124 18.29 0.23 -8.31
C ASN A 124 19.33 -0.88 -8.49
N VAL A 125 19.03 -2.08 -7.99
CA VAL A 125 19.91 -3.26 -8.06
C VAL A 125 20.26 -3.66 -9.50
N TYR A 126 19.43 -3.27 -10.48
CA TYR A 126 19.63 -3.53 -11.90
C TYR A 126 20.26 -2.35 -12.67
N GLY A 127 20.34 -1.16 -12.07
CA GLY A 127 20.75 0.07 -12.75
C GLY A 127 19.74 0.52 -13.82
N PRO A 128 20.12 1.40 -14.76
CA PRO A 128 19.24 1.95 -15.79
C PRO A 128 19.01 1.02 -17.01
N ALA A 129 19.62 -0.17 -17.06
CA ALA A 129 19.59 -1.05 -18.24
C ALA A 129 18.29 -1.87 -18.35
N SER A 130 17.90 -2.17 -19.60
CA SER A 130 16.71 -2.98 -19.98
C SER A 130 16.63 -4.33 -19.27
N GLU A 131 15.44 -4.64 -18.72
CA GLU A 131 15.10 -5.82 -17.90
C GLU A 131 15.27 -7.18 -18.60
N THR A 132 15.44 -7.22 -19.92
CA THR A 132 15.39 -8.45 -20.74
C THR A 132 16.50 -9.48 -20.46
N LYS A 133 17.56 -9.11 -19.72
CA LYS A 133 18.63 -10.03 -19.25
C LYS A 133 18.89 -9.94 -17.75
N ALA A 134 17.99 -9.34 -16.98
CA ALA A 134 18.16 -9.19 -15.54
C ALA A 134 18.04 -10.55 -14.83
N PRO A 135 18.96 -10.89 -13.90
CA PRO A 135 18.83 -12.09 -13.09
C PRO A 135 17.62 -11.98 -12.16
N THR A 136 17.01 -13.13 -11.86
CA THR A 136 15.89 -13.19 -10.93
C THR A 136 16.39 -13.53 -9.53
N PHE A 137 15.73 -12.98 -8.53
CA PHE A 137 15.90 -13.44 -7.16
C PHE A 137 15.26 -14.82 -7.00
N GLY A 138 15.83 -15.66 -6.15
CA GLY A 138 15.14 -16.84 -5.61
C GLY A 138 13.91 -16.45 -4.78
N GLY A 139 13.27 -17.41 -4.14
CA GLY A 139 12.20 -17.08 -3.21
C GLY A 139 11.50 -18.25 -2.56
N LEU A 140 11.00 -17.98 -1.36
CA LEU A 140 10.28 -18.93 -0.51
C LEU A 140 9.16 -19.65 -1.27
N GLU A 141 8.38 -18.90 -2.04
CA GLU A 141 7.23 -19.45 -2.76
C GLU A 141 7.63 -20.46 -3.82
N ARG A 142 8.70 -20.19 -4.58
CA ARG A 142 9.16 -21.14 -5.61
C ARG A 142 10.02 -22.25 -5.02
N GLY A 143 10.62 -22.01 -3.85
CA GLY A 143 11.57 -22.94 -3.24
C GLY A 143 12.91 -22.97 -3.97
N ASP A 144 13.30 -21.86 -4.62
CA ASP A 144 14.59 -21.71 -5.31
C ASP A 144 15.49 -20.69 -4.60
N LEU A 145 16.80 -20.95 -4.59
CA LEU A 145 17.79 -20.03 -4.03
C LEU A 145 18.25 -19.01 -5.09
N THR A 146 18.67 -17.84 -4.64
CA THR A 146 19.26 -16.83 -5.55
C THR A 146 20.59 -17.31 -6.12
N ASP A 147 20.70 -17.36 -7.46
CA ASP A 147 21.93 -17.74 -8.16
C ASP A 147 22.90 -16.56 -8.28
N LEU A 148 23.85 -16.46 -7.34
CA LEU A 148 24.86 -15.38 -7.32
C LEU A 148 25.80 -15.38 -8.54
N ARG A 149 25.92 -16.49 -9.29
CA ARG A 149 26.72 -16.52 -10.51
C ARG A 149 26.05 -15.70 -11.62
N GLN A 150 24.74 -15.85 -11.79
CA GLN A 150 23.98 -15.01 -12.75
C GLN A 150 24.08 -13.52 -12.38
N TRP A 151 24.06 -13.19 -11.09
CA TRP A 151 24.26 -11.81 -10.63
C TRP A 151 25.68 -11.28 -10.89
N GLN A 152 26.72 -12.11 -10.70
CA GLN A 152 28.10 -11.77 -11.04
C GLN A 152 28.23 -11.48 -12.56
N GLU A 153 27.71 -12.35 -13.41
CA GLU A 153 27.72 -12.18 -14.87
C GLU A 153 26.98 -10.90 -15.30
N PHE A 154 25.82 -10.65 -14.69
CA PHE A 154 25.03 -9.44 -14.93
C PHE A 154 25.83 -8.17 -14.60
N TYR A 155 26.48 -8.10 -13.44
CA TYR A 155 27.26 -6.91 -13.06
C TYR A 155 28.50 -6.72 -13.90
N ARG A 156 29.20 -7.80 -14.28
CA ARG A 156 30.35 -7.71 -15.20
C ARG A 156 29.95 -7.19 -16.58
N GLY A 157 28.73 -7.50 -17.03
CA GLY A 157 28.17 -7.00 -18.28
C GLY A 157 27.60 -5.57 -18.21
N ASN A 158 27.58 -4.94 -17.03
CA ASN A 158 26.90 -3.67 -16.81
C ASN A 158 27.87 -2.58 -16.32
N THR A 159 28.21 -1.65 -17.22
CA THR A 159 29.15 -0.55 -16.96
C THR A 159 28.68 0.45 -15.90
N ASN A 160 27.41 0.37 -15.45
CA ASN A 160 26.90 1.19 -14.37
C ASN A 160 27.34 0.71 -12.98
N PHE A 161 27.98 -0.46 -12.87
CA PHE A 161 28.44 -1.04 -11.61
C PHE A 161 29.95 -1.26 -11.63
N PRO A 162 30.64 -1.04 -10.51
CA PRO A 162 32.05 -1.41 -10.40
C PRO A 162 32.18 -2.93 -10.50
N SER A 163 33.17 -3.41 -11.24
CA SER A 163 33.47 -4.84 -11.37
C SER A 163 34.97 -5.07 -11.24
N PRO A 164 35.42 -6.17 -10.61
CA PRO A 164 36.83 -6.51 -10.56
C PRO A 164 37.34 -6.89 -11.98
N PRO A 165 38.62 -6.63 -12.31
CA PRO A 165 39.16 -6.93 -13.63
C PRO A 165 38.98 -8.40 -14.03
N GLN A 166 39.23 -9.32 -13.09
CA GLN A 166 39.04 -10.76 -13.27
C GLN A 166 37.91 -11.26 -12.37
N PRO A 167 37.09 -12.23 -12.84
CA PRO A 167 36.02 -12.79 -12.03
C PRO A 167 36.60 -13.61 -10.88
N GLY A 168 36.13 -13.34 -9.67
CA GLY A 168 36.47 -14.07 -8.45
C GLY A 168 35.32 -14.96 -7.98
N ASP A 169 35.22 -15.09 -6.65
CA ASP A 169 34.07 -15.70 -6.00
C ASP A 169 32.78 -14.89 -6.29
N PRO A 170 31.70 -15.51 -6.80
CA PRO A 170 30.49 -14.79 -7.20
C PRO A 170 29.90 -13.92 -6.09
N ALA A 171 29.92 -14.39 -4.84
CA ALA A 171 29.37 -13.64 -3.72
C ALA A 171 30.18 -12.37 -3.44
N ARG A 172 31.51 -12.47 -3.41
CA ARG A 172 32.40 -11.32 -3.22
C ARG A 172 32.35 -10.33 -4.38
N ASP A 173 32.22 -10.80 -5.61
CA ASP A 173 32.10 -9.93 -6.79
C ASP A 173 30.77 -9.17 -6.80
N VAL A 174 29.67 -9.82 -6.42
CA VAL A 174 28.36 -9.16 -6.23
C VAL A 174 28.45 -8.10 -5.14
N LEU A 175 29.07 -8.39 -3.99
CA LEU A 175 29.29 -7.39 -2.94
C LEU A 175 30.13 -6.21 -3.43
N PHE A 176 31.17 -6.47 -4.24
CA PHE A 176 31.99 -5.42 -4.85
C PHE A 176 31.16 -4.49 -5.73
N ALA A 177 30.29 -5.03 -6.57
CA ALA A 177 29.38 -4.24 -7.40
C ALA A 177 28.42 -3.37 -6.57
N LEU A 178 27.90 -3.92 -5.47
CA LEU A 178 26.94 -3.24 -4.60
C LEU A 178 27.55 -2.15 -3.73
N ARG A 179 28.90 -2.03 -3.67
CA ARG A 179 29.59 -0.89 -3.02
C ARG A 179 29.21 0.47 -3.61
N LYS A 180 28.69 0.48 -4.84
CA LYS A 180 28.06 1.66 -5.45
C LYS A 180 27.05 2.35 -4.50
N PHE A 181 26.38 1.57 -3.65
CA PHE A 181 25.36 2.05 -2.72
C PHE A 181 25.88 2.29 -1.30
N ASP A 182 27.17 2.06 -1.02
CA ASP A 182 27.73 2.25 0.32
C ASP A 182 27.50 3.66 0.90
N PRO A 183 27.58 4.77 0.14
CA PRO A 183 27.33 6.09 0.70
C PRO A 183 25.94 6.22 1.35
N VAL A 184 24.89 5.78 0.65
CA VAL A 184 23.52 5.82 1.20
C VAL A 184 23.32 4.78 2.29
N LEU A 185 23.86 3.57 2.14
CA LEU A 185 23.66 2.51 3.14
C LEU A 185 24.37 2.83 4.45
N ASN A 186 25.57 3.44 4.40
CA ASN A 186 26.28 3.91 5.59
C ASN A 186 25.50 5.03 6.30
N GLU A 187 24.99 6.01 5.55
CA GLU A 187 24.11 7.05 6.10
C GLU A 187 22.91 6.44 6.82
N LEU A 188 22.24 5.47 6.21
CA LEU A 188 21.07 4.82 6.80
C LEU A 188 21.42 3.95 8.02
N HIS A 189 22.56 3.27 8.02
CA HIS A 189 23.04 2.57 9.21
C HIS A 189 23.34 3.52 10.36
N GLU A 190 23.98 4.65 10.10
CA GLU A 190 24.21 5.67 11.13
C GLU A 190 22.91 6.28 11.65
N ALA A 191 21.92 6.46 10.77
CA ALA A 191 20.61 6.97 11.13
C ALA A 191 19.74 5.94 11.86
N ASN A 192 20.07 4.64 11.81
CA ASN A 192 19.32 3.59 12.50
C ASN A 192 19.26 3.79 14.03
N ARG A 193 20.18 4.57 14.61
CA ARG A 193 20.14 4.97 16.03
C ARG A 193 19.01 5.95 16.38
N ARG A 194 18.36 6.55 15.37
CA ARG A 194 17.27 7.51 15.56
C ARG A 194 15.97 6.77 15.91
N PRO A 195 15.35 7.07 17.08
CA PRO A 195 14.27 6.27 17.63
C PRO A 195 12.93 6.42 16.89
N HIS A 196 12.76 7.50 16.10
CA HIS A 196 11.50 7.81 15.45
C HIS A 196 11.64 7.84 13.92
N THR A 197 10.52 7.66 13.24
CA THR A 197 10.40 7.95 11.81
C THR A 197 9.08 8.63 11.55
N VAL A 198 9.12 9.84 11.01
CA VAL A 198 7.93 10.56 10.53
C VAL A 198 8.30 11.25 9.23
N PHE A 199 7.75 10.77 8.11
CA PHE A 199 7.86 11.45 6.83
C PHE A 199 6.95 12.68 6.86
N PRO A 200 7.45 13.90 6.54
CA PRO A 200 6.63 15.11 6.54
C PRO A 200 5.73 15.18 5.29
N VAL A 201 4.80 14.23 5.16
CA VAL A 201 3.83 14.21 4.06
C VAL A 201 2.89 15.41 4.16
N HIS A 202 2.62 16.06 3.03
CA HIS A 202 1.68 17.18 2.94
C HIS A 202 0.22 16.69 2.97
N TYR A 203 -0.23 16.18 4.11
CA TYR A 203 -1.56 15.57 4.24
C TYR A 203 -2.72 16.54 3.95
N ASP A 204 -2.49 17.86 4.02
CA ASP A 204 -3.44 18.88 3.60
C ASP A 204 -3.71 18.87 2.07
N GLU A 205 -2.82 18.27 1.29
CA GLU A 205 -3.02 18.02 -0.14
C GLU A 205 -3.93 16.82 -0.43
N ASN A 206 -4.32 16.06 0.61
CA ASN A 206 -5.17 14.87 0.51
C ASN A 206 -4.61 13.87 -0.54
N TYR A 207 -5.41 13.32 -1.44
CA TYR A 207 -4.96 12.37 -2.48
C TYR A 207 -3.95 12.95 -3.49
N ALA A 208 -3.71 14.27 -3.51
CA ALA A 208 -2.66 14.89 -4.32
C ALA A 208 -1.28 14.89 -3.65
N ALA A 209 -1.19 14.53 -2.37
CA ALA A 209 0.06 14.47 -1.63
C ALA A 209 1.03 13.48 -2.28
N LEU A 210 2.27 13.90 -2.50
CA LEU A 210 3.28 13.04 -3.12
C LEU A 210 3.91 12.11 -2.09
N LEU A 211 4.13 10.85 -2.49
CA LEU A 211 4.77 9.82 -1.67
C LEU A 211 6.04 9.26 -2.35
N PRO A 212 6.99 10.11 -2.77
CA PRO A 212 8.12 9.69 -3.61
C PRO A 212 9.08 8.71 -2.93
N TYR A 213 9.11 8.73 -1.59
CA TYR A 213 9.95 7.84 -0.79
C TYR A 213 9.53 6.36 -0.89
N LEU A 214 8.24 6.06 -1.12
CA LEU A 214 7.73 4.69 -1.11
C LEU A 214 8.43 3.77 -2.13
N GLY A 215 8.63 4.26 -3.36
CA GLY A 215 9.36 3.51 -4.39
C GLY A 215 10.81 3.24 -3.99
N CYS A 216 11.44 4.22 -3.35
CA CYS A 216 12.82 4.11 -2.88
C CYS A 216 12.99 3.08 -1.75
N LEU A 217 12.04 3.00 -0.80
CA LEU A 217 12.07 1.99 0.26
C LEU A 217 12.12 0.56 -0.33
N LYS A 218 11.32 0.30 -1.37
CA LYS A 218 11.34 -0.97 -2.09
C LYS A 218 12.69 -1.23 -2.76
N SER A 219 13.25 -0.24 -3.46
CA SER A 219 14.56 -0.37 -4.09
C SER A 219 15.68 -0.65 -3.08
N LEU A 220 15.75 0.10 -1.99
CA LEU A 220 16.72 -0.10 -0.92
C LEU A 220 16.62 -1.51 -0.32
N SER A 221 15.40 -1.98 -0.05
CA SER A 221 15.19 -3.33 0.49
C SER A 221 15.69 -4.42 -0.46
N THR A 222 15.57 -4.20 -1.77
CA THR A 222 16.04 -5.15 -2.79
C THR A 222 17.57 -5.18 -2.87
N VAL A 223 18.22 -4.02 -2.76
CA VAL A 223 19.68 -3.93 -2.65
C VAL A 223 20.18 -4.64 -1.40
N LEU A 224 19.57 -4.37 -0.24
CA LEU A 224 19.92 -4.98 1.04
C LEU A 224 19.71 -6.50 1.02
N ARG A 225 18.65 -6.97 0.37
CA ARG A 225 18.41 -8.40 0.17
C ARG A 225 19.58 -9.06 -0.57
N LEU A 226 19.99 -8.51 -1.71
CA LEU A 226 21.07 -9.10 -2.50
C LEU A 226 22.40 -9.07 -1.74
N ARG A 227 22.68 -7.95 -1.05
CA ARG A 227 23.86 -7.84 -0.18
C ARG A 227 23.84 -8.90 0.92
N ALA A 228 22.73 -9.06 1.64
CA ALA A 228 22.61 -10.06 2.71
C ALA A 228 22.83 -11.50 2.18
N THR A 229 22.21 -11.86 1.06
CA THR A 229 22.43 -13.17 0.41
C THR A 229 23.90 -13.38 0.05
N ALA A 230 24.55 -12.38 -0.56
CA ALA A 230 25.96 -12.47 -0.95
C ALA A 230 26.91 -12.49 0.26
N SER A 231 26.64 -11.69 1.29
CA SER A 231 27.41 -11.71 2.55
C SER A 231 27.36 -13.09 3.22
N LEU A 232 26.20 -13.74 3.26
CA LEU A 232 26.10 -15.11 3.82
C LEU A 232 26.88 -16.13 3.02
N ALA A 233 26.78 -16.08 1.68
CA ALA A 233 27.53 -16.95 0.81
C ALA A 233 29.06 -16.76 1.00
N ALA A 234 29.50 -15.53 1.20
CA ALA A 234 30.89 -15.16 1.50
C ALA A 234 31.34 -15.45 2.95
N GLY A 235 30.44 -15.93 3.83
CA GLY A 235 30.72 -16.23 5.25
C GLY A 235 30.73 -15.00 6.17
N GLN A 236 30.19 -13.88 5.70
CA GLN A 236 30.09 -12.60 6.42
C GLN A 236 28.72 -12.48 7.11
N ASN A 237 28.45 -13.36 8.08
CA ASN A 237 27.12 -13.47 8.68
C ASN A 237 26.67 -12.19 9.44
N GLU A 238 27.61 -11.50 10.08
CA GLU A 238 27.31 -10.24 10.78
C GLU A 238 26.88 -9.13 9.83
N ASP A 239 27.55 -9.01 8.67
CA ASP A 239 27.18 -8.04 7.64
C ASP A 239 25.80 -8.35 7.06
N ALA A 240 25.49 -9.64 6.85
CA ALA A 240 24.18 -10.06 6.40
C ALA A 240 23.08 -9.76 7.43
N LEU A 241 23.32 -10.04 8.72
CA LEU A 241 22.39 -9.71 9.80
C LEU A 241 22.15 -8.21 9.88
N ARG A 242 23.22 -7.41 9.75
CA ARG A 242 23.16 -5.95 9.74
C ARG A 242 22.28 -5.43 8.59
N ASP A 243 22.44 -5.97 7.39
CA ASP A 243 21.65 -5.58 6.22
C ASP A 243 20.17 -6.03 6.34
N ILE A 244 19.91 -7.24 6.87
CA ILE A 244 18.54 -7.71 7.16
C ILE A 244 17.85 -6.78 8.17
N LYS A 245 18.52 -6.44 9.27
CA LYS A 245 17.97 -5.53 10.30
C LYS A 245 17.68 -4.14 9.73
N LEU A 246 18.54 -3.61 8.86
CA LEU A 246 18.28 -2.35 8.18
C LEU A 246 17.08 -2.46 7.21
N GLY A 247 16.93 -3.57 6.49
CA GLY A 247 15.78 -3.83 5.63
C GLY A 247 14.45 -3.79 6.40
N PHE A 248 14.41 -4.41 7.59
CA PHE A 248 13.25 -4.32 8.48
C PHE A 248 13.05 -2.91 9.04
N ARG A 249 14.11 -2.18 9.40
CA ARG A 249 14.00 -0.77 9.81
C ARG A 249 13.35 0.10 8.73
N ILE A 250 13.74 -0.11 7.47
CA ILE A 250 13.15 0.57 6.31
C ILE A 250 11.68 0.20 6.17
N ALA A 251 11.30 -1.06 6.37
CA ALA A 251 9.90 -1.46 6.36
C ALA A 251 9.10 -0.77 7.47
N GLU A 252 9.61 -0.79 8.71
CA GLU A 252 8.97 -0.18 9.88
C GLU A 252 8.97 1.36 9.82
N SER A 253 9.74 1.97 8.91
CA SER A 253 9.82 3.42 8.72
C SER A 253 8.46 4.06 8.35
N VAL A 254 7.53 3.27 7.79
CA VAL A 254 6.18 3.70 7.41
C VAL A 254 5.08 3.05 8.25
N LYS A 255 5.42 2.40 9.38
CA LYS A 255 4.45 1.74 10.27
C LYS A 255 3.32 2.67 10.73
N THR A 256 3.66 3.91 11.04
CA THR A 256 2.70 4.91 11.54
C THR A 256 1.95 5.63 10.44
N GLU A 257 2.28 5.41 9.16
CA GLU A 257 1.60 6.06 8.05
C GLU A 257 0.14 5.61 7.94
N PRO A 258 -0.83 6.55 7.90
CA PRO A 258 -2.26 6.22 7.89
C PRO A 258 -2.78 5.80 6.51
N LEU A 259 -1.94 5.87 5.48
CA LEU A 259 -2.32 5.62 4.09
C LEU A 259 -2.23 4.13 3.76
N LEU A 260 -3.26 3.59 3.09
CA LEU A 260 -3.25 2.18 2.67
C LEU A 260 -2.08 1.87 1.74
N ILE A 261 -1.78 2.74 0.78
CA ILE A 261 -0.66 2.53 -0.14
C ILE A 261 0.68 2.42 0.60
N SER A 262 0.88 3.17 1.68
CA SER A 262 2.08 3.07 2.52
C SER A 262 2.20 1.70 3.18
N GLN A 263 1.09 1.14 3.68
CA GLN A 263 1.08 -0.21 4.25
C GLN A 263 1.25 -1.32 3.20
N LEU A 264 0.70 -1.15 1.99
CA LEU A 264 0.93 -2.09 0.89
C LEU A 264 2.40 -2.12 0.46
N VAL A 265 3.06 -0.95 0.44
CA VAL A 265 4.50 -0.86 0.18
C VAL A 265 5.29 -1.48 1.34
N ARG A 266 4.90 -1.26 2.59
CA ARG A 266 5.52 -1.92 3.75
C ARG A 266 5.43 -3.44 3.64
N ILE A 267 4.26 -3.99 3.30
CA ILE A 267 4.08 -5.43 3.05
C ILE A 267 5.05 -5.91 1.95
N ALA A 268 5.19 -5.16 0.86
CA ALA A 268 6.13 -5.51 -0.20
C ALA A 268 7.60 -5.49 0.26
N VAL A 269 8.00 -4.49 1.05
CA VAL A 269 9.34 -4.38 1.64
C VAL A 269 9.61 -5.51 2.64
N LEU A 270 8.64 -5.82 3.51
CA LEU A 270 8.74 -6.96 4.44
C LEU A 270 8.85 -8.27 3.67
N HIS A 271 8.07 -8.47 2.61
CA HIS A 271 8.18 -9.67 1.78
C HIS A 271 9.59 -9.83 1.20
N VAL A 272 10.24 -8.75 0.76
CA VAL A 272 11.65 -8.78 0.32
C VAL A 272 12.56 -9.23 1.47
N GLY A 273 12.41 -8.64 2.66
CA GLY A 273 13.19 -9.03 3.85
C GLY A 273 12.92 -10.47 4.32
N MET A 274 11.68 -10.94 4.21
CA MET A 274 11.31 -12.32 4.54
C MET A 274 12.01 -13.34 3.64
N ASN A 275 12.13 -13.04 2.34
CA ASN A 275 12.88 -13.88 1.43
C ASN A 275 14.37 -13.91 1.76
N SER A 276 14.94 -12.79 2.22
CA SER A 276 16.32 -12.79 2.76
C SER A 276 16.45 -13.74 3.94
N ILE A 277 15.57 -13.64 4.94
CA ILE A 277 15.60 -14.55 6.11
C ILE A 277 15.42 -16.00 5.67
N TRP A 278 14.48 -16.29 4.77
CA TRP A 278 14.25 -17.64 4.28
C TRP A 278 15.48 -18.25 3.59
N GLU A 279 16.07 -17.55 2.61
CA GLU A 279 17.31 -17.98 1.95
C GLU A 279 18.43 -18.17 2.96
N SER A 280 18.49 -17.29 3.95
CA SER A 280 19.48 -17.32 5.01
C SER A 280 19.34 -18.56 5.89
N LEU A 281 18.12 -18.96 6.25
CA LEU A 281 17.84 -20.17 7.04
C LEU A 281 18.01 -21.46 6.23
N ALA A 282 17.97 -21.38 4.90
CA ALA A 282 18.27 -22.54 4.06
C ALA A 282 19.74 -23.00 4.24
N ALA A 283 20.65 -22.11 4.64
CA ALA A 283 22.05 -22.43 4.90
C ALA A 283 22.31 -22.67 6.41
N PRO A 284 23.06 -23.72 6.81
CA PRO A 284 23.39 -23.99 8.21
C PRO A 284 24.54 -23.09 8.72
N ARG A 285 24.46 -21.78 8.50
CA ARG A 285 25.53 -20.82 8.80
C ARG A 285 25.27 -19.96 10.04
N TRP A 286 24.03 -19.88 10.51
CA TRP A 286 23.66 -19.01 11.63
C TRP A 286 23.99 -19.59 12.99
N SER A 287 24.42 -18.72 13.90
CA SER A 287 24.56 -19.04 15.32
C SER A 287 23.24 -18.87 16.07
N GLU A 288 23.12 -19.51 17.24
CA GLU A 288 21.92 -19.39 18.09
C GLU A 288 21.59 -17.93 18.49
N PRO A 289 22.57 -17.07 18.87
CA PRO A 289 22.28 -15.67 19.18
C PRO A 289 21.69 -14.91 17.99
N GLN A 290 22.25 -15.11 16.79
CA GLN A 290 21.77 -14.43 15.58
C GLN A 290 20.35 -14.92 15.19
N LEU A 291 20.06 -16.22 15.31
CA LEU A 291 18.70 -16.74 15.10
C LEU A 291 17.71 -16.16 16.11
N ARG A 292 18.14 -15.95 17.37
CA ARG A 292 17.32 -15.31 18.39
C ARG A 292 17.03 -13.85 18.05
N GLU A 293 18.02 -13.10 17.54
CA GLU A 293 17.81 -11.72 17.08
C GLU A 293 16.83 -11.65 15.91
N LEU A 294 16.95 -12.53 14.92
CA LEU A 294 16.00 -12.62 13.81
C LEU A 294 14.59 -12.95 14.31
N GLN A 295 14.47 -13.91 15.24
CA GLN A 295 13.18 -14.28 15.85
C GLN A 295 12.54 -13.09 16.60
N GLN A 296 13.33 -12.31 17.34
CA GLN A 296 12.84 -11.11 18.05
C GLN A 296 12.39 -10.01 17.10
N LEU A 297 13.13 -9.81 16.00
CA LEU A 297 12.78 -8.84 14.95
C LEU A 297 11.43 -9.20 14.30
N LEU A 298 11.24 -10.48 13.98
CA LEU A 298 9.98 -10.99 13.41
C LEU A 298 8.82 -10.86 14.39
N ALA A 299 9.01 -11.30 15.64
CA ALA A 299 7.97 -11.24 16.68
C ALA A 299 7.53 -9.81 17.04
N GLY A 300 8.38 -8.79 16.80
CA GLY A 300 8.01 -7.39 16.97
C GLY A 300 7.21 -6.77 15.83
N THR A 301 6.99 -7.51 14.73
CA THR A 301 6.29 -7.04 13.53
C THR A 301 4.84 -7.51 13.53
N GLU A 302 3.91 -6.57 13.74
CA GLU A 302 2.47 -6.83 13.83
C GLU A 302 1.71 -6.09 12.72
N LEU A 303 1.21 -6.80 11.72
CA LEU A 303 0.56 -6.23 10.53
C LEU A 303 -0.96 -6.14 10.64
N LEU A 304 -1.60 -6.96 11.47
CA LEU A 304 -3.06 -6.97 11.59
C LEU A 304 -3.55 -5.67 12.25
N ALA A 305 -2.86 -5.24 13.32
CA ALA A 305 -3.16 -3.96 13.97
C ALA A 305 -2.92 -2.75 13.04
N ASP A 306 -1.92 -2.85 12.17
CA ASP A 306 -1.58 -1.79 11.23
C ASP A 306 -2.57 -1.74 10.05
N TYR A 307 -3.13 -2.87 9.62
CA TYR A 307 -4.26 -2.90 8.68
C TYR A 307 -5.47 -2.13 9.23
N GLU A 308 -5.85 -2.41 10.47
CA GLU A 308 -6.95 -1.71 11.13
C GLU A 308 -6.74 -0.19 11.19
N ARG A 309 -5.52 0.25 11.51
CA ARG A 309 -5.15 1.67 11.50
C ARG A 309 -5.27 2.26 10.10
N ALA A 310 -4.73 1.58 9.08
CA ALA A 310 -4.75 2.05 7.70
C ALA A 310 -6.16 2.12 7.12
N MET A 311 -7.05 1.17 7.46
CA MET A 311 -8.46 1.23 7.04
C MET A 311 -9.18 2.45 7.63
N ARG A 312 -8.91 2.77 8.89
CA ARG A 312 -9.46 3.96 9.54
C ARG A 312 -8.84 5.26 8.98
N GLY A 313 -7.55 5.24 8.67
CA GLY A 313 -6.85 6.33 8.00
C GLY A 313 -7.42 6.62 6.61
N GLU A 314 -7.56 5.61 5.75
CA GLU A 314 -8.15 5.73 4.41
C GLU A 314 -9.59 6.29 4.49
N ARG A 315 -10.39 5.81 5.45
CA ARG A 315 -11.73 6.36 5.73
C ARG A 315 -11.67 7.84 6.12
N ALA A 316 -10.72 8.24 6.96
CA ALA A 316 -10.54 9.62 7.38
C ALA A 316 -10.07 10.53 6.23
N PHE A 317 -9.24 10.03 5.30
CA PHE A 317 -8.90 10.73 4.05
C PHE A 317 -10.13 10.96 3.17
N GLY A 318 -10.98 9.93 3.02
CA GLY A 318 -12.26 10.04 2.33
C GLY A 318 -13.16 11.10 2.97
N ASN A 319 -13.19 11.19 4.30
CA ASN A 319 -13.91 12.24 5.04
C ASN A 319 -13.37 13.64 4.76
N ASP A 320 -12.07 13.83 4.90
CA ASP A 320 -11.41 15.11 4.65
C ASP A 320 -11.63 15.57 3.19
N LEU A 321 -11.59 14.65 2.23
CA LEU A 321 -11.92 14.95 0.83
C LEU A 321 -13.35 15.47 0.71
N MET A 322 -14.33 14.79 1.32
CA MET A 322 -15.73 15.23 1.28
C MET A 322 -15.91 16.61 1.91
N ASP A 323 -15.20 16.89 3.01
CA ASP A 323 -15.21 18.19 3.67
C ASP A 323 -14.60 19.31 2.81
N LYS A 324 -13.44 19.07 2.19
CA LYS A 324 -12.79 20.03 1.30
C LYS A 324 -13.59 20.29 0.03
N LEU A 325 -14.30 19.28 -0.49
CA LEU A 325 -15.24 19.45 -1.61
C LEU A 325 -16.44 20.30 -1.21
N ARG A 326 -17.05 20.05 -0.04
CA ARG A 326 -18.16 20.88 0.49
C ARG A 326 -17.74 22.34 0.70
N ARG A 327 -16.53 22.58 1.22
CA ARG A 327 -15.98 23.92 1.47
C ARG A 327 -15.45 24.61 0.21
N ARG A 328 -15.43 23.91 -0.93
CA ARG A 328 -14.82 24.36 -2.19
C ARG A 328 -13.33 24.73 -2.08
N THR A 329 -12.63 24.23 -1.06
CA THR A 329 -11.19 24.45 -0.84
C THR A 329 -10.32 23.49 -1.66
N TYR A 330 -10.88 22.34 -2.05
CA TYR A 330 -10.28 21.43 -3.03
C TYR A 330 -10.56 21.85 -4.49
N PHE A 331 -11.37 22.88 -4.70
CA PHE A 331 -12.04 23.11 -5.98
C PHE A 331 -11.22 23.97 -6.95
N THR A 332 -10.52 23.30 -7.87
CA THR A 332 -10.49 23.74 -9.28
C THR A 332 -10.89 22.55 -10.14
N ARG A 333 -11.62 22.79 -11.24
CA ARG A 333 -12.08 21.74 -12.17
C ARG A 333 -10.93 20.83 -12.62
N ASP A 334 -9.74 21.40 -12.79
CA ASP A 334 -8.53 20.70 -13.22
C ASP A 334 -7.96 19.74 -12.15
N ARG A 335 -8.10 20.06 -10.84
CA ARG A 335 -7.59 19.24 -9.71
C ARG A 335 -8.31 17.90 -9.56
N LEU A 336 -9.65 17.92 -9.58
CA LEU A 336 -10.46 16.68 -9.52
C LEU A 336 -10.15 15.71 -10.67
N THR A 337 -9.78 16.26 -11.82
CA THR A 337 -9.50 15.48 -13.03
C THR A 337 -8.09 14.93 -13.09
N GLN A 338 -7.09 15.68 -12.61
CA GLN A 338 -5.68 15.27 -12.62
C GLN A 338 -5.35 14.34 -11.45
N ASP A 339 -5.84 14.65 -10.26
CA ASP A 339 -5.44 13.94 -9.03
C ASP A 339 -6.29 12.68 -8.78
N ILE A 340 -7.56 12.69 -9.24
CA ILE A 340 -8.56 11.68 -8.85
C ILE A 340 -9.30 11.08 -10.08
N GLY A 341 -9.01 11.54 -11.31
CA GLY A 341 -9.56 10.96 -12.55
C GLY A 341 -11.04 11.27 -12.83
N LEU A 342 -11.63 12.29 -12.18
CA LEU A 342 -13.07 12.60 -12.18
C LEU A 342 -13.54 13.49 -13.36
N GLN A 343 -13.02 13.27 -14.58
CA GLN A 343 -13.36 14.10 -15.75
C GLN A 343 -14.87 14.18 -16.03
N SER A 344 -15.58 13.06 -15.84
CA SER A 344 -17.00 12.89 -16.13
C SER A 344 -17.96 13.44 -15.05
N ILE A 345 -17.47 13.75 -13.84
CA ILE A 345 -18.33 14.09 -12.67
C ILE A 345 -18.08 15.52 -12.18
N SER A 346 -17.08 16.24 -12.72
CA SER A 346 -16.74 17.61 -12.33
C SER A 346 -17.91 18.61 -12.39
N GLN A 347 -18.81 18.48 -13.38
CA GLN A 347 -20.03 19.29 -13.49
C GLN A 347 -21.10 18.89 -12.46
N LEU A 348 -21.17 17.61 -12.11
CA LEU A 348 -22.06 17.13 -11.05
C LEU A 348 -21.60 17.68 -9.70
N VAL A 349 -20.30 17.63 -9.37
CA VAL A 349 -19.78 18.14 -8.08
C VAL A 349 -19.99 19.65 -7.92
N SER A 350 -19.87 20.42 -9.00
CA SER A 350 -19.94 21.90 -8.92
C SER A 350 -21.36 22.44 -8.73
N LEU A 351 -22.35 21.70 -9.24
CA LEU A 351 -23.78 22.04 -9.23
C LEU A 351 -24.62 21.19 -8.25
N ALA A 352 -24.05 20.14 -7.67
CA ALA A 352 -24.76 19.24 -6.77
C ALA A 352 -25.12 19.89 -5.41
N PRO A 353 -26.27 19.52 -4.83
CA PRO A 353 -26.55 19.76 -3.43
C PRO A 353 -25.45 19.18 -2.54
N THR A 354 -25.02 19.92 -1.51
CA THR A 354 -24.04 19.43 -0.51
C THR A 354 -24.50 18.15 0.21
N GLY A 355 -25.82 17.89 0.25
CA GLY A 355 -26.43 16.66 0.73
C GLY A 355 -25.90 15.42 0.04
N TRP A 356 -25.60 15.48 -1.27
CA TRP A 356 -25.02 14.35 -2.00
C TRP A 356 -23.62 14.02 -1.51
N LEU A 357 -22.82 15.01 -1.14
CA LEU A 357 -21.49 14.80 -0.55
C LEU A 357 -21.61 14.17 0.85
N TYR A 358 -22.61 14.55 1.66
CA TYR A 358 -22.88 13.85 2.92
C TYR A 358 -23.30 12.39 2.71
N GLN A 359 -24.07 12.09 1.67
CA GLN A 359 -24.46 10.71 1.36
C GLN A 359 -23.26 9.87 0.90
N ASN A 360 -22.37 10.44 0.09
CA ASN A 360 -21.11 9.78 -0.28
C ASN A 360 -20.25 9.54 0.96
N GLN A 361 -20.12 10.54 1.83
CA GLN A 361 -19.40 10.40 3.09
C GLN A 361 -19.97 9.25 3.92
N LEU A 362 -21.28 9.21 4.13
CA LEU A 362 -21.94 8.12 4.84
C LEU A 362 -21.68 6.75 4.18
N CYS A 363 -21.77 6.67 2.84
CA CYS A 363 -21.50 5.44 2.09
C CYS A 363 -20.06 4.95 2.30
N ILE A 364 -19.07 5.82 2.15
CA ILE A 364 -17.64 5.50 2.41
C ILE A 364 -17.46 4.95 3.83
N ASN A 365 -18.02 5.63 4.83
CA ASN A 365 -17.83 5.23 6.23
C ASN A 365 -18.53 3.92 6.56
N ARG A 366 -19.73 3.66 6.02
CA ARG A 366 -20.41 2.37 6.17
C ARG A 366 -19.62 1.25 5.55
N LEU A 367 -19.12 1.44 4.33
CA LEU A 367 -18.31 0.43 3.65
C LEU A 367 -17.07 0.08 4.48
N HIS A 368 -16.33 1.06 4.98
CA HIS A 368 -15.18 0.76 5.84
C HIS A 368 -15.59 0.08 7.16
N GLN A 369 -16.62 0.59 7.82
CA GLN A 369 -17.04 0.10 9.14
C GLN A 369 -17.63 -1.31 9.10
N GLU A 370 -18.39 -1.62 8.06
CA GLU A 370 -19.19 -2.85 7.96
C GLU A 370 -18.55 -3.90 7.04
N ARG A 371 -17.66 -3.48 6.12
CA ARG A 371 -17.09 -4.39 5.09
C ARG A 371 -15.57 -4.58 5.17
N THR A 372 -14.79 -3.58 5.58
CA THR A 372 -13.32 -3.69 5.59
C THR A 372 -12.76 -3.96 6.98
N LEU A 373 -13.17 -3.20 7.99
CA LEU A 373 -12.69 -3.41 9.36
C LEU A 373 -12.98 -4.81 9.92
N PRO A 374 -14.14 -5.45 9.66
CA PRO A 374 -14.43 -6.78 10.20
C PRO A 374 -13.61 -7.94 9.59
N LEU A 375 -12.80 -7.68 8.55
CA LEU A 375 -12.03 -8.71 7.83
C LEU A 375 -10.81 -9.19 8.61
N ILE A 376 -10.28 -8.37 9.51
CA ILE A 376 -9.14 -8.66 10.35
C ILE A 376 -9.49 -8.26 11.78
N ASP A 377 -9.14 -9.11 12.73
CA ASP A 377 -9.22 -8.84 14.16
C ASP A 377 -7.81 -9.01 14.73
N ALA A 378 -7.15 -7.87 14.94
CA ALA A 378 -5.78 -7.87 15.45
C ALA A 378 -5.70 -8.38 16.89
N ALA A 379 -6.73 -8.17 17.71
CA ALA A 379 -6.73 -8.58 19.11
C ALA A 379 -6.81 -10.12 19.25
N GLN A 380 -7.51 -10.78 18.33
CA GLN A 380 -7.59 -12.25 18.27
C GLN A 380 -6.51 -12.89 17.39
N HIS A 381 -5.68 -12.08 16.72
CA HIS A 381 -4.72 -12.55 15.70
C HIS A 381 -5.41 -13.34 14.58
N ARG A 382 -6.53 -12.82 14.04
CA ARG A 382 -7.37 -13.51 13.05
C ARG A 382 -7.62 -12.69 11.79
N ALA A 383 -7.71 -13.38 10.67
CA ALA A 383 -8.30 -12.87 9.43
C ALA A 383 -9.48 -13.76 9.02
N TYR A 384 -10.48 -13.16 8.36
CA TYR A 384 -11.76 -13.80 8.04
C TYR A 384 -12.01 -13.77 6.51
N PRO A 385 -11.37 -14.66 5.72
CA PRO A 385 -11.52 -14.69 4.26
C PRO A 385 -12.98 -14.84 3.80
N GLU A 386 -13.81 -15.55 4.57
CA GLU A 386 -15.23 -15.75 4.29
C GLU A 386 -16.02 -14.44 4.25
N LYS A 387 -15.57 -13.42 5.01
CA LYS A 387 -16.19 -12.08 4.99
C LYS A 387 -15.78 -11.24 3.77
N CYS A 388 -14.73 -11.65 3.04
CA CYS A 388 -14.35 -11.02 1.77
C CYS A 388 -15.22 -11.45 0.58
N ALA A 389 -16.00 -12.53 0.73
CA ALA A 389 -16.87 -13.01 -0.34
C ALA A 389 -17.86 -11.91 -0.78
N GLY A 390 -17.82 -11.56 -2.06
CA GLY A 390 -18.71 -10.55 -2.66
C GLY A 390 -18.27 -9.09 -2.51
N LEU A 391 -17.11 -8.80 -1.90
CA LEU A 391 -16.60 -7.42 -1.82
C LEU A 391 -16.22 -6.82 -3.18
N ASP A 392 -15.85 -7.66 -4.15
CA ASP A 392 -15.55 -7.23 -5.52
C ASP A 392 -16.83 -6.91 -6.33
N ASP A 393 -18.03 -7.26 -5.83
CA ASP A 393 -19.32 -7.00 -6.48
C ASP A 393 -20.40 -6.56 -5.46
N LEU A 394 -20.16 -5.43 -4.82
CA LEU A 394 -21.12 -4.86 -3.86
C LEU A 394 -22.36 -4.29 -4.58
N PRO A 395 -23.59 -4.74 -4.24
CA PRO A 395 -24.82 -4.26 -4.86
C PRO A 395 -24.97 -2.73 -4.80
N GLU A 396 -24.55 -2.14 -3.69
CA GLU A 396 -24.56 -0.69 -3.43
C GLU A 396 -23.64 0.11 -4.36
N LEU A 397 -22.64 -0.55 -4.98
CA LEU A 397 -21.67 0.07 -5.88
C LEU A 397 -21.85 -0.33 -7.35
N ARG A 398 -22.76 -1.27 -7.67
CA ARG A 398 -23.00 -1.75 -9.06
C ARG A 398 -23.42 -0.62 -10.01
N LYS A 399 -24.29 0.28 -9.54
CA LYS A 399 -24.76 1.45 -10.30
C LYS A 399 -24.14 2.73 -9.74
N THR A 400 -23.61 3.57 -10.62
CA THR A 400 -23.17 4.90 -10.25
C THR A 400 -24.39 5.80 -10.03
N THR A 401 -24.49 6.36 -8.84
CA THR A 401 -25.50 7.35 -8.45
C THR A 401 -24.79 8.57 -7.86
N PRO A 402 -25.47 9.73 -7.76
CA PRO A 402 -24.88 10.87 -7.09
C PRO A 402 -24.50 10.62 -5.61
N TYR A 403 -25.06 9.58 -4.97
CA TYR A 403 -24.85 9.27 -3.56
C TYR A 403 -23.67 8.34 -3.27
N ASN A 404 -23.12 7.67 -4.29
CA ASN A 404 -22.07 6.65 -4.11
C ASN A 404 -20.88 6.80 -5.08
N VAL A 405 -20.85 7.85 -5.89
CA VAL A 405 -19.84 8.03 -6.95
C VAL A 405 -18.42 8.07 -6.39
N PHE A 406 -18.19 8.70 -5.24
CA PHE A 406 -16.87 8.72 -4.59
C PHE A 406 -16.56 7.38 -3.91
N ALA A 407 -17.55 6.75 -3.29
CA ALA A 407 -17.38 5.42 -2.69
C ALA A 407 -16.96 4.39 -3.73
N ARG A 408 -17.63 4.35 -4.90
CA ARG A 408 -17.31 3.44 -6.01
C ARG A 408 -15.88 3.62 -6.53
N MET A 409 -15.33 4.82 -6.40
CA MET A 409 -13.99 5.15 -6.88
C MET A 409 -12.91 4.82 -5.84
N LEU A 410 -13.14 5.14 -4.57
CA LEU A 410 -12.14 4.96 -3.51
C LEU A 410 -12.09 3.51 -2.98
N PHE A 411 -13.20 2.79 -3.05
CA PHE A 411 -13.32 1.47 -2.42
C PHE A 411 -12.54 0.31 -3.10
N PRO A 412 -12.43 0.21 -4.45
CA PRO A 412 -11.77 -0.93 -5.10
C PRO A 412 -10.31 -1.17 -4.67
N ALA A 413 -9.58 -0.12 -4.28
CA ALA A 413 -8.20 -0.25 -3.82
C ALA A 413 -8.05 -1.03 -2.49
N VAL A 414 -9.16 -1.18 -1.74
CA VAL A 414 -9.16 -1.69 -0.37
C VAL A 414 -9.41 -3.20 -0.29
N THR A 415 -10.08 -3.80 -1.28
CA THR A 415 -10.62 -5.17 -1.15
C THR A 415 -9.54 -6.25 -1.01
N LYS A 416 -8.37 -6.07 -1.64
CA LYS A 416 -7.25 -7.02 -1.59
C LYS A 416 -6.27 -6.78 -0.44
N ALA A 417 -6.44 -5.69 0.32
CA ALA A 417 -5.53 -5.33 1.39
C ALA A 417 -5.54 -6.35 2.53
N ALA A 418 -6.72 -6.89 2.89
CA ALA A 418 -6.84 -7.88 3.96
C ALA A 418 -6.08 -9.18 3.62
N ALA A 419 -6.27 -9.73 2.42
CA ALA A 419 -5.58 -10.95 1.98
C ALA A 419 -4.05 -10.78 1.99
N LYS A 420 -3.55 -9.65 1.48
CA LYS A 420 -2.12 -9.35 1.47
C LYS A 420 -1.54 -9.18 2.87
N THR A 421 -2.27 -8.51 3.76
CA THR A 421 -1.87 -8.33 5.17
C THR A 421 -1.80 -9.68 5.87
N ALA A 422 -2.86 -10.48 5.74
CA ALA A 422 -2.96 -11.81 6.34
C ALA A 422 -1.83 -12.74 5.86
N ARG A 423 -1.60 -12.82 4.54
CA ARG A 423 -0.49 -13.63 3.98
C ARG A 423 0.86 -13.20 4.54
N SER A 424 1.10 -11.89 4.59
CA SER A 424 2.36 -11.35 5.10
C SER A 424 2.53 -11.65 6.60
N GLN A 425 1.48 -11.51 7.41
CA GLN A 425 1.52 -11.84 8.84
C GLN A 425 1.77 -13.34 9.04
N ALA A 426 1.03 -14.21 8.34
CA ALA A 426 1.26 -15.66 8.41
C ALA A 426 2.70 -16.01 8.04
N THR A 427 3.28 -15.37 7.03
CA THR A 427 4.68 -15.60 6.66
C THR A 427 5.65 -15.20 7.79
N ILE A 428 5.37 -14.11 8.50
CA ILE A 428 6.15 -13.68 9.68
C ILE A 428 6.00 -14.68 10.83
N ASP A 429 4.78 -15.17 11.09
CA ASP A 429 4.51 -16.16 12.14
C ASP A 429 5.22 -17.49 11.85
N LEU A 430 5.13 -17.97 10.60
CA LEU A 430 5.83 -19.16 10.12
C LEU A 430 7.35 -19.00 10.24
N ALA A 431 7.90 -17.85 9.87
CA ALA A 431 9.33 -17.58 10.00
C ALA A 431 9.79 -17.50 11.46
N THR A 432 8.96 -16.94 12.35
CA THR A 432 9.24 -16.90 13.79
C THR A 432 9.36 -18.31 14.36
N VAL A 433 8.43 -19.20 13.97
CA VAL A 433 8.48 -20.63 14.34
C VAL A 433 9.67 -21.33 13.66
N ALA A 434 10.00 -21.00 12.41
CA ALA A 434 11.18 -21.55 11.72
C ALA A 434 12.49 -21.19 12.42
N CYS A 435 12.66 -19.96 12.90
CA CYS A 435 13.80 -19.57 13.73
C CYS A 435 13.87 -20.42 15.03
N ALA A 436 12.73 -20.64 15.70
CA ALA A 436 12.68 -21.48 16.89
C ALA A 436 13.02 -22.96 16.58
N LEU A 437 12.57 -23.49 15.45
CA LEU A 437 12.90 -24.82 14.95
C LEU A 437 14.41 -24.98 14.67
N GLU A 438 15.04 -23.99 14.03
CA GLU A 438 16.49 -24.01 13.77
C GLU A 438 17.29 -23.92 15.08
N ARG A 439 16.86 -23.08 16.04
CA ARG A 439 17.48 -23.02 17.37
C ARG A 439 17.34 -24.35 18.12
N PHE A 440 16.19 -25.02 18.02
CA PHE A 440 15.99 -26.36 18.57
C PHE A 440 16.94 -27.37 17.90
N ARG A 441 17.07 -27.33 16.57
CA ARG A 441 17.98 -28.22 15.83
C ARG A 441 19.44 -28.00 16.23
N LEU A 442 19.88 -26.75 16.39
CA LEU A 442 21.24 -26.45 16.86
C LEU A 442 21.51 -27.03 18.26
N ALA A 443 20.51 -27.03 19.14
CA ALA A 443 20.65 -27.54 20.51
C ALA A 443 20.55 -29.08 20.61
N ASN A 444 19.78 -29.72 19.72
CA ASN A 444 19.43 -31.16 19.85
C ASN A 444 19.92 -32.02 18.67
N GLY A 445 20.54 -31.43 17.65
CA GLY A 445 20.99 -32.11 16.43
C GLY A 445 19.90 -32.43 15.40
N GLN A 446 18.63 -32.40 15.80
CA GLN A 446 17.45 -32.70 14.95
C GLN A 446 16.28 -31.76 15.25
N TYR A 447 15.35 -31.62 14.30
CA TYR A 447 14.08 -30.93 14.53
C TYR A 447 13.20 -31.71 15.52
N PRO A 448 12.21 -31.10 16.21
CA PRO A 448 11.31 -31.82 17.12
C PRO A 448 10.28 -32.68 16.36
N GLU A 449 9.64 -33.65 17.02
CA GLU A 449 8.54 -34.43 16.40
C GLU A 449 7.25 -33.62 16.31
N GLN A 450 7.06 -32.71 17.28
CA GLN A 450 5.89 -31.86 17.40
C GLN A 450 6.31 -30.45 17.80
N LEU A 451 5.56 -29.43 17.35
CA LEU A 451 5.86 -28.03 17.66
C LEU A 451 5.84 -27.71 19.17
N ALA A 452 5.07 -28.46 19.97
CA ALA A 452 4.98 -28.27 21.41
C ALA A 452 6.34 -28.34 22.13
N ALA A 453 7.31 -29.08 21.59
CA ALA A 453 8.66 -29.19 22.15
C ALA A 453 9.48 -27.88 22.05
N LEU A 454 9.01 -26.89 21.29
CA LEU A 454 9.63 -25.56 21.21
C LEU A 454 9.33 -24.70 22.44
N VAL A 455 8.23 -24.99 23.15
CA VAL A 455 7.73 -24.19 24.27
C VAL A 455 8.28 -24.72 25.61
N PRO A 456 8.64 -23.84 26.57
CA PRO A 456 8.78 -22.39 26.47
C PRO A 456 10.18 -21.94 26.03
N ARG A 457 11.13 -22.88 25.87
CA ARG A 457 12.57 -22.57 25.77
C ARG A 457 12.94 -21.81 24.49
N PHE A 458 12.35 -22.16 23.36
CA PHE A 458 12.69 -21.57 22.06
C PHE A 458 11.65 -20.55 21.60
N ILE A 459 10.39 -20.70 22.03
CA ILE A 459 9.31 -19.73 21.80
C ILE A 459 8.37 -19.73 23.02
N GLU A 460 7.89 -18.55 23.44
CA GLU A 460 7.03 -18.41 24.62
C GLU A 460 5.65 -19.05 24.40
N LYS A 461 5.03 -18.76 23.26
CA LYS A 461 3.75 -19.31 22.83
C LYS A 461 3.77 -19.55 21.32
N LEU A 462 3.24 -20.68 20.89
CA LEU A 462 3.07 -20.95 19.46
C LEU A 462 1.94 -20.08 18.90
N PRO A 463 2.16 -19.39 17.75
CA PRO A 463 1.06 -18.76 17.04
C PRO A 463 0.09 -19.82 16.53
N LEU A 464 -1.20 -19.50 16.57
CA LEU A 464 -2.22 -20.25 15.86
C LEU A 464 -2.23 -19.78 14.40
N ASP A 465 -2.75 -20.62 13.51
CA ASP A 465 -3.04 -20.22 12.15
C ASP A 465 -4.09 -19.10 12.16
N LEU A 466 -3.71 -17.92 11.67
CA LEU A 466 -4.55 -16.73 11.70
C LEU A 466 -5.84 -16.88 10.88
N ILE A 467 -5.89 -17.85 9.95
CA ILE A 467 -7.06 -18.04 9.08
C ILE A 467 -8.16 -18.80 9.83
N ASN A 468 -7.87 -20.01 10.31
CA ASN A 468 -8.89 -20.87 10.93
C ASN A 468 -8.84 -20.87 12.47
N GLY A 469 -7.78 -20.34 13.09
CA GLY A 469 -7.56 -20.33 14.54
C GLY A 469 -7.09 -21.68 15.10
N GLU A 470 -6.71 -22.63 14.25
CA GLU A 470 -6.16 -23.94 14.65
C GLU A 470 -4.63 -23.89 14.81
N PRO A 471 -3.99 -24.91 15.40
CA PRO A 471 -2.54 -25.02 15.37
C PRO A 471 -1.98 -25.07 13.94
N LEU A 472 -0.85 -24.41 13.72
CA LEU A 472 -0.09 -24.51 12.46
C LEU A 472 0.23 -25.98 12.13
N LYS A 473 0.20 -26.31 10.83
CA LYS A 473 0.49 -27.66 10.37
C LYS A 473 2.00 -27.85 10.26
N TYR A 474 2.51 -28.95 10.79
CA TYR A 474 3.94 -29.25 10.86
C TYR A 474 4.21 -30.74 10.64
N ARG A 475 5.26 -31.06 9.87
CA ARG A 475 5.84 -32.41 9.82
C ARG A 475 7.32 -32.36 9.47
N ARG A 476 8.09 -33.34 9.97
CA ARG A 476 9.45 -33.59 9.47
C ARG A 476 9.39 -34.15 8.05
N THR A 477 10.40 -33.87 7.26
CA THR A 477 10.57 -34.43 5.90
C THR A 477 11.70 -35.46 5.89
N GLU A 478 11.68 -36.37 4.92
CA GLU A 478 12.63 -37.51 4.84
C GLU A 478 14.10 -37.05 4.68
N ASP A 479 14.33 -35.88 4.09
CA ASP A 479 15.66 -35.26 3.90
C ASP A 479 16.23 -34.58 5.17
N GLY A 480 15.54 -34.74 6.31
CA GLY A 480 15.92 -34.19 7.60
C GLY A 480 15.60 -32.70 7.76
N ARG A 481 14.69 -32.16 6.93
CA ARG A 481 14.11 -30.82 7.07
C ARG A 481 12.71 -30.91 7.72
N PHE A 482 11.90 -29.88 7.49
CA PHE A 482 10.51 -29.83 7.92
C PHE A 482 9.65 -29.09 6.90
N LEU A 483 8.36 -29.35 6.98
CA LEU A 483 7.29 -28.60 6.34
C LEU A 483 6.47 -27.92 7.43
N LEU A 484 6.24 -26.62 7.29
CA LEU A 484 5.45 -25.82 8.23
C LEU A 484 4.51 -24.92 7.40
N TYR A 485 3.21 -24.92 7.68
CA TYR A 485 2.25 -24.15 6.86
C TYR A 485 0.98 -23.73 7.61
N SER A 486 0.33 -22.71 7.04
CA SER A 486 -1.05 -22.29 7.29
C SER A 486 -1.93 -22.78 6.14
N VAL A 487 -3.22 -23.05 6.41
CA VAL A 487 -4.20 -23.49 5.40
C VAL A 487 -4.49 -22.45 4.32
N GLY A 488 -3.97 -21.23 4.47
CA GLY A 488 -4.08 -20.20 3.45
C GLY A 488 -5.49 -19.64 3.27
N TRP A 489 -5.62 -18.71 2.32
CA TRP A 489 -6.82 -17.87 2.18
C TRP A 489 -8.08 -18.63 1.69
N ASN A 490 -7.91 -19.78 1.05
CA ASN A 490 -9.01 -20.65 0.61
C ASN A 490 -9.64 -21.45 1.77
N GLN A 491 -9.06 -21.38 2.98
CA GLN A 491 -9.51 -22.09 4.18
C GLN A 491 -9.54 -23.61 4.01
N THR A 492 -8.77 -24.15 3.06
CA THR A 492 -8.73 -25.59 2.75
C THR A 492 -7.32 -26.09 2.96
N ASP A 493 -7.17 -27.15 3.76
CA ASP A 493 -5.87 -27.80 3.93
C ASP A 493 -5.50 -28.57 2.66
N ASP A 494 -4.55 -28.02 1.89
CA ASP A 494 -4.05 -28.60 0.65
C ASP A 494 -2.80 -29.48 0.87
N GLY A 495 -2.53 -29.90 2.11
CA GLY A 495 -1.45 -30.81 2.49
C GLY A 495 -0.04 -30.22 2.42
N GLY A 496 0.07 -28.90 2.49
CA GLY A 496 1.27 -28.10 2.30
C GLY A 496 1.57 -27.80 0.83
N THR A 497 0.52 -27.66 0.00
CA THR A 497 0.65 -27.39 -1.44
C THR A 497 0.41 -25.93 -1.75
N ILE A 498 1.39 -25.29 -2.38
CA ILE A 498 1.27 -23.92 -2.87
C ILE A 498 0.52 -23.86 -4.21
N ALA A 499 -0.32 -22.84 -4.40
CA ALA A 499 -0.89 -22.55 -5.71
C ALA A 499 0.09 -21.70 -6.54
N LEU A 500 0.84 -22.33 -7.45
CA LEU A 500 1.64 -21.63 -8.46
C LEU A 500 0.87 -21.53 -9.78
N THR A 501 0.05 -20.49 -9.95
CA THR A 501 -0.59 -20.25 -11.26
C THR A 501 0.35 -19.54 -12.22
N ARG A 502 0.55 -20.09 -13.44
CA ARG A 502 1.10 -19.38 -14.62
C ARG A 502 0.14 -18.30 -15.18
N SER A 503 -0.86 -17.86 -14.41
CA SER A 503 -1.96 -17.04 -14.93
C SER A 503 -1.52 -15.60 -15.22
N LYS A 504 -2.21 -14.94 -16.16
CA LYS A 504 -2.04 -13.51 -16.48
C LYS A 504 -2.54 -12.58 -15.35
N ARG A 505 -2.97 -13.10 -14.18
CA ARG A 505 -3.49 -12.34 -13.04
C ARG A 505 -2.82 -12.76 -11.73
N PRO A 506 -1.67 -12.17 -11.38
CA PRO A 506 -0.92 -12.46 -10.16
C PRO A 506 -1.73 -12.31 -8.87
N SER A 507 -2.79 -11.50 -8.88
CA SER A 507 -3.63 -11.23 -7.71
C SER A 507 -4.44 -12.42 -7.20
N GLN A 508 -4.60 -13.50 -7.99
CA GLN A 508 -5.32 -14.72 -7.56
C GLN A 508 -4.42 -15.73 -6.85
N GLN A 509 -3.10 -15.52 -6.85
CA GLN A 509 -2.13 -16.40 -6.18
C GLN A 509 -2.23 -16.30 -4.64
N ASP A 510 -2.71 -15.16 -4.13
CA ASP A 510 -2.91 -14.94 -2.69
C ASP A 510 -4.16 -15.66 -2.14
N GLU A 511 -5.02 -16.18 -3.02
CA GLU A 511 -6.35 -16.70 -2.67
C GLU A 511 -6.47 -18.23 -2.76
N GLN A 512 -5.40 -18.94 -3.13
CA GLN A 512 -5.42 -20.39 -3.39
C GLN A 512 -4.21 -21.07 -2.74
N GLY A 513 -4.41 -22.33 -2.32
CA GLY A 513 -3.35 -23.15 -1.75
C GLY A 513 -2.96 -22.76 -0.32
N ASP A 514 -2.13 -23.60 0.27
CA ASP A 514 -1.54 -23.35 1.58
C ASP A 514 -0.44 -22.28 1.51
N TRP A 515 -0.22 -21.61 2.64
CA TRP A 515 0.92 -20.72 2.82
C TRP A 515 2.06 -21.47 3.51
N VAL A 516 3.08 -21.81 2.73
CA VAL A 516 4.05 -22.84 3.09
C VAL A 516 5.43 -22.27 3.35
N TRP A 517 6.01 -22.67 4.49
CA TRP A 517 7.43 -22.54 4.79
C TRP A 517 8.14 -23.88 4.55
N ARG A 518 8.93 -23.95 3.48
CA ARG A 518 9.72 -25.14 3.09
C ARG A 518 11.07 -24.74 2.51
N TYR A 519 12.01 -25.68 2.48
CA TYR A 519 13.32 -25.49 1.85
C TYR A 519 13.43 -26.28 0.55
N PRO A 520 14.35 -25.91 -0.36
CA PRO A 520 14.67 -26.75 -1.51
C PRO A 520 15.11 -28.14 -1.03
N ALA A 521 14.75 -29.19 -1.76
CA ALA A 521 15.25 -30.54 -1.48
C ALA A 521 16.79 -30.54 -1.58
N LYS A 522 17.45 -31.31 -0.71
CA LYS A 522 18.89 -31.55 -0.86
C LYS A 522 19.10 -32.36 -2.14
N GLU A 523 19.87 -31.82 -3.08
CA GLU A 523 20.40 -32.55 -4.24
C GLU A 523 21.35 -33.68 -3.81
#